data_AF-A0A940WTJ2-F1
#
_entry.id   AF-A0A940WTJ2-F1
#
_cell.length_a   1.000
_cell.length_b   1.000
_cell.length_c   1.000
_cell.angle_alpha   90.00
_cell.angle_beta   90.00
_cell.angle_gamma   90.00
#
_symmetry.space_group_name_H-M   'P 1'
#
loop_
_entity.id
_entity.type
_entity.pdbx_description
1 polymer ?
#
loop_
_entity_poly.entity_id
_entity_poly.type
_entity_poly.pdbx_seq_one_letter_code
_entity_poly.pdbx_strand_id
1 'polypeptide(L)'
;MPTEFETILARVRETIDQALTEYQEASMIRENDVTEYSFAQNQLNDLKVEIDKLVENFPPEQRTQELLDAQQKLEDVQELLDQ
;
A
#
# COMPACT_ATOMS: atom_id res chain seq x y z
N MET A 1 -18.64 -8.60 12.11
CA MET A 1 -17.27 -8.18 12.47
C MET A 1 -16.45 -8.42 11.23
N PRO A 2 -15.87 -7.38 10.61
CA PRO A 2 -14.93 -7.59 9.52
C PRO A 2 -13.79 -8.48 10.04
N THR A 3 -13.34 -9.40 9.20
CA THR A 3 -12.18 -10.22 9.52
C THR A 3 -10.93 -9.35 9.61
N GLU A 4 -9.91 -9.81 10.32
CA GLU A 4 -8.59 -9.14 10.37
C GLU A 4 -8.06 -8.92 8.93
N PHE A 5 -8.36 -9.87 8.06
CA PHE A 5 -8.14 -9.81 6.61
C PHE A 5 -8.84 -8.62 5.92
N GLU A 6 -10.17 -8.51 6.06
CA GLU A 6 -10.93 -7.40 5.45
C GLU A 6 -10.49 -6.03 5.99
N THR A 7 -10.10 -5.99 7.26
CA THR A 7 -9.63 -4.75 7.91
C THR A 7 -8.30 -4.28 7.32
N ILE A 8 -7.37 -5.22 7.10
CA ILE A 8 -6.07 -4.89 6.52
C ILE A 8 -6.20 -4.53 5.04
N LEU A 9 -7.04 -5.24 4.28
CA LEU A 9 -7.32 -4.88 2.88
C LEU A 9 -7.94 -3.48 2.75
N ALA A 10 -8.85 -3.11 3.65
CA ALA A 10 -9.43 -1.77 3.67
C ALA A 10 -8.35 -0.70 3.93
N ARG A 11 -7.49 -0.91 4.93
CA ARG A 11 -6.36 -0.01 5.22
C ARG A 11 -5.40 0.12 4.03
N VAL A 12 -5.08 -0.99 3.37
CA VAL A 12 -4.20 -0.99 2.19
C VAL A 12 -4.79 -0.15 1.07
N ARG A 13 -6.08 -0.33 0.78
CA ARG A 13 -6.77 0.47 -0.25
C ARG A 13 -6.78 1.95 0.12
N GLU A 14 -7.14 2.29 1.35
CA GLU A 14 -7.17 3.69 1.81
C GLU A 14 -5.79 4.35 1.77
N THR A 15 -4.74 3.66 2.22
CA THR A 15 -3.38 4.20 2.19
C THR A 15 -2.83 4.31 0.78
N ILE A 16 -3.15 3.38 -0.12
CA ILE A 16 -2.79 3.50 -1.54
C ILE A 16 -3.47 4.71 -2.16
N ASP A 17 -4.78 4.88 -1.96
CA ASP A 17 -5.52 6.02 -2.50
C ASP A 17 -4.98 7.35 -1.95
N GLN A 18 -4.65 7.39 -0.66
CA GLN A 18 -4.03 8.55 -0.03
C GLN A 18 -2.65 8.83 -0.62
N ALA A 19 -1.78 7.83 -0.72
CA ALA A 19 -0.43 7.98 -1.25
C ALA A 19 -0.43 8.45 -2.72
N LEU A 20 -1.35 7.93 -3.54
CA LEU A 20 -1.53 8.36 -4.93
C LEU A 20 -2.07 9.79 -5.02
N THR A 21 -2.96 10.19 -4.11
CA THR A 21 -3.46 11.56 -4.05
C THR A 21 -2.34 12.53 -3.68
N GLU A 22 -1.55 12.21 -2.63
CA GLU A 22 -0.39 12.99 -2.22
C GLU A 22 0.63 13.11 -3.38
N TYR A 23 0.91 12.00 -4.07
CA TYR A 23 1.75 11.99 -5.27
C TYR A 23 1.24 12.92 -6.36
N GLN A 24 -0.05 12.86 -6.69
CA GLN A 24 -0.64 13.71 -7.72
C GLN A 24 -0.60 15.19 -7.34
N GLU A 25 -0.92 15.52 -6.09
CA GLU A 25 -0.91 16.90 -5.59
C GLU A 25 0.49 17.50 -5.63
N ALA A 26 1.50 16.80 -5.11
CA ALA A 26 2.86 17.30 -5.12
C ALA A 26 3.48 17.32 -6.53
N SER A 27 3.15 16.36 -7.39
CA SER A 27 3.52 16.40 -8.82
C SER A 27 2.92 17.61 -9.56
N MET A 28 1.78 18.15 -9.09
CA MET A 28 1.16 19.37 -9.63
C MET A 28 1.73 20.69 -9.03
N ILE A 29 2.28 20.67 -7.81
CA ILE A 29 2.61 21.89 -7.05
C ILE A 29 4.05 22.38 -7.27
N ARG A 30 5.07 21.51 -7.41
CA ARG A 30 6.47 21.86 -7.80
C ARG A 30 7.39 20.61 -7.82
N GLU A 31 8.33 20.59 -8.77
CA GLU A 31 9.46 19.64 -8.96
C GLU A 31 9.73 18.62 -7.84
N ASN A 32 9.12 17.43 -7.91
CA ASN A 32 9.62 16.17 -7.31
C ASN A 32 10.41 16.28 -5.99
N ASP A 33 9.90 17.03 -4.99
CA ASP A 33 10.56 17.08 -3.69
C ASP A 33 10.17 15.82 -2.91
N VAL A 34 11.02 14.79 -3.05
CA VAL A 34 10.87 13.43 -2.49
C VAL A 34 10.56 13.46 -0.99
N THR A 35 10.91 14.55 -0.30
CA THR A 35 10.65 14.77 1.11
C THR A 35 9.14 14.79 1.43
N GLU A 36 8.27 15.21 0.51
CA GLU A 36 6.81 15.26 0.72
C GLU A 36 6.17 13.86 0.79
N TYR A 37 6.78 12.84 0.19
CA TYR A 37 6.21 11.47 0.15
C TYR A 37 6.74 10.56 1.25
N SER A 38 7.72 11.01 2.04
CA SER A 38 8.35 10.22 3.11
C SER A 38 7.33 9.61 4.08
N PHE A 39 6.23 10.32 4.33
CA PHE A 39 5.16 9.84 5.20
C PHE A 39 4.36 8.70 4.54
N ALA A 40 3.90 8.90 3.30
CA ALA A 40 3.20 7.89 2.52
C ALA A 40 4.07 6.64 2.28
N GLN A 41 5.36 6.81 1.95
CA GLN A 41 6.32 5.70 1.81
C GLN A 41 6.43 4.87 3.08
N ASN A 42 6.55 5.52 4.25
CA ASN A 42 6.60 4.80 5.52
C ASN A 42 5.32 4.01 5.79
N GLN A 43 4.15 4.60 5.52
CA GLN A 43 2.88 3.89 5.68
C GLN A 43 2.74 2.69 4.73
N LEU A 44 3.16 2.84 3.47
CA LEU A 44 3.16 1.75 2.51
C LEU A 44 4.14 0.64 2.94
N ASN A 45 5.32 0.99 3.46
CA ASN A 45 6.28 0.01 4.00
C ASN A 45 5.71 -0.79 5.18
N ASP A 46 5.06 -0.11 6.13
CA ASP A 46 4.42 -0.76 7.27
C ASP A 46 3.32 -1.72 6.80
N LEU A 47 2.50 -1.29 5.84
CA LEU A 47 1.45 -2.12 5.26
C LEU A 47 1.98 -3.29 4.42
N LYS A 48 3.11 -3.14 3.72
CA LYS A 48 3.79 -4.25 3.04
C LYS A 48 4.11 -5.35 4.04
N VAL A 49 4.71 -4.97 5.18
CA VAL A 49 5.06 -5.91 6.25
C VAL A 49 3.82 -6.56 6.85
N GLU A 50 2.72 -5.82 7.02
CA GLU A 50 1.43 -6.39 7.48
C GLU A 50 0.83 -7.38 6.47
N ILE A 51 0.81 -7.05 5.18
CA ILE A 51 0.34 -7.93 4.11
C ILE A 51 1.21 -9.17 3.97
N ASP A 52 2.53 -9.04 4.01
CA ASP A 52 3.45 -10.17 3.86
C ASP A 52 3.25 -11.17 5.01
N LYS A 53 3.08 -10.66 6.24
CA LYS A 53 2.73 -11.49 7.40
C LYS A 53 1.38 -12.19 7.22
N LEU A 54 0.37 -11.51 6.70
CA LEU A 54 -0.91 -12.17 6.37
C LEU A 54 -0.70 -13.28 5.33
N VAL A 55 0.00 -12.99 4.23
CA VAL A 55 0.30 -13.95 3.16
C VAL A 55 1.07 -15.17 3.68
N GLU A 56 1.99 -14.97 4.63
CA GLU A 56 2.72 -16.04 5.32
C GLU A 56 1.82 -16.85 6.28
N ASN A 57 0.91 -16.18 6.99
CA ASN A 57 -0.01 -16.81 7.93
C ASN A 57 -1.13 -17.60 7.22
N PHE A 58 -1.47 -17.25 5.98
CA PHE A 58 -2.45 -17.97 5.17
C PHE A 58 -1.77 -18.99 4.24
N PRO A 59 -2.21 -20.26 4.25
CA PRO A 59 -1.73 -21.24 3.28
C PRO A 59 -2.06 -20.78 1.84
N PRO A 60 -1.28 -21.19 0.83
CA PRO A 60 -1.45 -20.73 -0.56
C PRO A 60 -2.87 -20.91 -1.10
N GLU A 61 -3.56 -21.94 -0.64
CA GLU A 61 -4.94 -22.29 -1.02
C GLU A 61 -6.00 -21.34 -0.44
N GLN A 62 -5.65 -20.59 0.63
CA GLN A 62 -6.49 -19.59 1.29
C GLN A 62 -6.07 -18.16 0.94
N ARG A 63 -4.97 -17.98 0.18
CA ARG A 63 -4.60 -16.67 -0.37
C ARG A 63 -5.65 -16.29 -1.41
N THR A 64 -6.57 -15.45 -1.00
CA THR A 64 -7.57 -14.88 -1.88
C THR A 64 -6.90 -14.00 -2.92
N GLN A 65 -7.48 -13.94 -4.12
CA GLN A 65 -6.99 -13.08 -5.20
C GLN A 65 -6.88 -11.61 -4.74
N GLU A 66 -7.80 -11.16 -3.89
CA GLU A 66 -7.75 -9.81 -3.31
C GLU A 66 -6.48 -9.52 -2.50
N LEU A 67 -5.90 -10.53 -1.84
CA LEU A 67 -4.65 -10.37 -1.09
C LEU A 67 -3.46 -10.17 -2.03
N LEU A 68 -3.40 -10.97 -3.08
CA LEU A 68 -2.34 -10.89 -4.09
C LEU A 68 -2.44 -9.59 -4.88
N ASP A 69 -3.66 -9.18 -5.25
CA ASP A 69 -3.90 -7.92 -5.93
C ASP A 69 -3.53 -6.72 -5.04
N ALA A 70 -3.83 -6.78 -3.74
CA ALA A 70 -3.45 -5.73 -2.79
C ALA A 70 -1.93 -5.66 -2.59
N GLN A 71 -1.26 -6.82 -2.48
CA GLN A 71 0.19 -6.89 -2.39
C GLN A 71 0.86 -6.30 -3.63
N GLN A 72 0.40 -6.68 -4.82
CA GLN A 72 0.93 -6.17 -6.09
C GLN A 72 0.73 -4.66 -6.21
N LYS A 73 -0.49 -4.16 -5.96
CA LYS A 73 -0.76 -2.72 -6.04
C LYS A 73 0.09 -1.91 -5.07
N LEU A 74 0.30 -2.44 -3.86
CA LEU A 74 1.12 -1.76 -2.87
C LEU A 74 2.57 -1.65 -3.34
N GLU A 75 3.10 -2.70 -3.96
CA GLU A 75 4.43 -2.70 -4.56
C GLU A 75 4.55 -1.72 -5.74
N ASP A 76 3.56 -1.71 -6.65
CA ASP A 76 3.53 -0.79 -7.79
C ASP A 76 3.54 0.68 -7.34
N VAL A 77 2.79 1.01 -6.27
CA VAL A 77 2.71 2.38 -5.73
C VAL A 77 4.00 2.76 -5.01
N GLN A 78 4.63 1.83 -4.30
CA GLN A 78 5.95 2.06 -3.70
C GLN A 78 7.01 2.36 -4.76
N GLU A 79 7.07 1.56 -5.83
CA GLU A 79 8.00 1.80 -6.95
C GLU A 79 7.73 3.13 -7.66
N LEU A 80 6.48 3.60 -7.68
CA LEU A 80 6.13 4.89 -8.26
C LEU A 80 6.59 6.06 -7.39
N LEU A 81 6.54 5.92 -6.06
CA LEU A 81 7.01 6.95 -5.12
C LEU A 81 8.54 6.98 -4.96
N ASP A 82 9.22 5.88 -5.25
CA ASP A 82 10.69 5.75 -5.20
C ASP A 82 11.40 6.33 -6.44
N GLN A 83 10.67 6.75 -7.49
CA GLN A 83 11.18 7.32 -8.75
C GLN A 83 11.42 8.83 -8.70
#